data_AF-A0A818RJ44-F1
#
_entry.id   AF-A0A818RJ44-F1
#
_cell.length_a   1.000
_cell.length_b   1.000
_cell.length_c   1.000
_cell.angle_alpha   90.00
_cell.angle_beta   90.00
_cell.angle_gamma   90.00
#
_symmetry.space_group_name_H-M   'P 1'
#
loop_
_entity.id
_entity.type
_entity.pdbx_description
1 polymer ?
#
loop_
_entity_poly.entity_id
_entity_poly.type
_entity_poly.pdbx_seq_one_letter_code
_entity_poly.pdbx_strand_id
1 'polypeptide(L)'
;MISLSMSLKPPCTVCGNKSAGIFRCERCLHVFCRKHLNEHRDVLSHQLNEIAQEHDILQQIIVENEDKQANDLPILKQIDE
;
A
#
# COMPACT_ATOMS: atom_id res chain seq x y z
N MET A 1 25.87 10.14 41.76
CA MET A 1 26.15 9.44 40.49
C MET A 1 25.36 10.15 39.40
N ILE A 2 26.03 10.77 38.43
CA ILE A 2 25.36 11.47 37.32
C ILE A 2 24.92 10.39 36.34
N SER A 3 23.62 10.12 36.28
CA SER A 3 23.03 9.23 35.26
C SER A 3 23.04 9.99 33.94
N LEU A 4 24.09 9.78 33.14
CA LEU A 4 24.16 10.26 31.77
C LEU A 4 23.16 9.41 30.96
N SER A 5 21.93 9.89 30.80
CA SER A 5 20.96 9.26 29.90
C SER A 5 21.45 9.45 28.46
N MET A 6 22.35 8.58 28.01
CA MET A 6 22.63 8.44 26.59
C MET A 6 21.34 7.96 25.94
N SER A 7 20.61 8.88 25.31
CA SER A 7 19.52 8.58 24.41
C SER A 7 20.09 7.80 23.21
N LEU A 8 20.28 6.48 23.39
CA LEU A 8 20.64 5.56 22.33
C LEU A 8 19.45 5.50 21.37
N LYS A 9 19.48 6.39 20.39
CA LYS A 9 18.63 6.34 19.21
C LYS A 9 18.70 4.91 18.65
N PRO A 10 17.56 4.23 18.49
CA PRO A 10 17.53 2.83 18.05
C PRO A 10 18.22 2.68 16.69
N PRO A 11 19.06 1.65 16.49
CA PRO A 11 19.73 1.46 15.21
C PRO A 11 18.73 1.14 14.10
N CYS A 12 19.18 1.29 12.86
CA CYS A 12 18.42 0.81 11.71
C CYS A 12 18.06 -0.68 11.87
N THR A 13 16.77 -1.01 11.76
CA THR A 13 16.24 -2.37 11.93
C THR A 13 16.78 -3.36 10.89
N VAL A 14 17.17 -2.88 9.70
CA VAL A 14 17.67 -3.76 8.63
C VAL A 14 19.15 -4.07 8.77
N CYS A 15 20.00 -3.06 9.03
CA CYS A 15 21.45 -3.29 9.08
C CYS A 15 22.08 -3.30 10.47
N GLY A 16 21.36 -2.93 11.54
CA GLY A 16 21.82 -2.96 12.93
C GLY A 16 22.95 -1.99 13.32
N ASN A 17 23.71 -1.49 12.34
CA ASN A 17 25.02 -0.89 12.58
C ASN A 17 25.01 0.65 12.45
N LYS A 18 23.88 1.24 12.03
CA LYS A 18 23.76 2.70 11.81
C LYS A 18 22.76 3.31 12.80
N SER A 19 23.27 4.20 13.66
CA SER A 19 22.47 4.94 14.66
C SER A 19 22.42 6.46 14.41
N ALA A 20 23.26 6.98 13.52
CA ALA A 20 23.20 8.37 13.04
C ALA A 20 22.35 8.47 11.76
N GLY A 21 21.56 9.54 11.63
CA GLY A 21 20.70 9.74 10.46
C GLY A 21 19.63 8.65 10.31
N ILE A 22 19.00 8.28 11.43
CA ILE A 22 17.88 7.33 11.46
C ILE A 22 16.54 8.05 11.30
N PHE A 23 15.59 7.37 10.69
CA PHE A 23 14.24 7.84 10.43
C PHE A 23 13.25 6.76 10.87
N ARG A 24 12.14 7.17 11.46
CA ARG A 24 11.08 6.26 11.88
C ARG A 24 9.93 6.32 10.89
N CYS A 25 9.44 5.15 10.46
CA CYS A 25 8.16 5.06 9.77
C CYS A 25 7.07 5.04 10.83
N GLU A 26 6.21 6.07 10.87
CA GLU A 26 5.16 6.19 11.90
C GLU A 26 4.05 5.14 11.79
N ARG A 27 3.91 4.50 10.62
CA ARG A 27 2.90 3.45 10.39
C ARG A 27 3.47 2.06 10.68
N CYS A 28 4.67 1.76 10.19
CA CYS A 28 5.30 0.48 10.42
C CYS A 28 5.98 0.40 11.79
N LEU A 29 6.23 1.53 12.46
CA LEU A 29 6.94 1.67 13.74
C LEU A 29 8.41 1.20 13.70
N HIS A 30 8.94 0.95 12.51
CA HIS A 30 10.32 0.54 12.26
C HIS A 30 11.24 1.74 12.05
N VAL A 31 12.53 1.55 12.33
CA VAL A 31 13.56 2.59 12.25
C VAL A 31 14.56 2.21 11.17
N PHE A 32 14.88 3.16 10.29
CA PHE A 32 15.70 2.92 9.11
C PHE A 32 16.81 3.96 9.00
N CYS A 33 17.98 3.55 8.52
CA CYS A 33 18.93 4.51 7.96
C CYS A 33 18.40 5.01 6.60
N ARG A 34 18.95 6.11 6.08
CA ARG A 34 18.48 6.71 4.82
C ARG A 34 18.32 5.71 3.66
N LYS A 35 19.27 4.78 3.49
CA LYS A 35 19.20 3.76 2.42
C LYS A 35 17.96 2.87 2.57
N HIS A 36 17.81 2.21 3.72
CA HIS A 36 16.68 1.30 3.95
C HIS A 36 15.34 2.04 4.09
N LEU A 37 15.34 3.34 4.41
CA LEU A 37 14.12 4.15 4.35
C LEU A 37 13.65 4.30 2.90
N ASN A 38 14.56 4.54 1.96
CA ASN A 38 14.21 4.65 0.55
C ASN A 38 13.72 3.30 0.00
N GLU A 39 14.45 2.22 0.29
CA GLU A 39 14.01 0.87 -0.11
C GLU A 39 12.64 0.52 0.49
N HIS A 40 12.39 0.88 1.75
CA HIS A 40 11.09 0.70 2.37
C HIS A 40 9.98 1.51 1.66
N ARG A 41 10.27 2.76 1.25
CA ARG A 41 9.34 3.58 0.47
C ARG A 41 9.06 3.00 -0.90
N ASP A 42 10.08 2.44 -1.56
CA ASP A 42 9.94 1.82 -2.87
C ASP A 42 9.02 0.59 -2.78
N VAL A 43 9.21 -0.27 -1.77
CA VAL A 43 8.32 -1.42 -1.51
C VAL A 43 6.88 -0.97 -1.28
N LEU A 44 6.65 0.03 -0.41
CA LEU A 44 5.30 0.54 -0.15
C LEU A 44 4.66 1.15 -1.42
N SER A 45 5.45 1.82 -2.25
CA SER A 45 4.97 2.43 -3.49
C SER A 45 4.57 1.35 -4.50
N HIS A 46 5.34 0.26 -4.58
CA HIS A 46 4.99 -0.87 -5.43
C HIS A 46 3.69 -1.55 -4.98
N GLN A 47 3.56 -1.82 -3.68
CA GLN A 47 2.33 -2.40 -3.10
C GLN A 47 1.09 -1.53 -3.37
N LEU A 48 1.23 -0.21 -3.24
CA LEU A 48 0.12 0.71 -3.54
C LEU A 48 -0.27 0.68 -5.03
N ASN A 49 0.72 0.57 -5.93
CA ASN A 49 0.46 0.45 -7.36
C ASN A 49 -0.25 -0.87 -7.70
N GLU A 50 0.15 -1.99 -7.10
CA GLU A 50 -0.53 -3.28 -7.26
C GLU A 50 -1.99 -3.20 -6.80
N ILE A 51 -2.25 -2.62 -5.62
CA ILE A 51 -3.62 -2.43 -5.10
C ILE A 51 -4.46 -1.57 -6.05
N ALA A 52 -3.89 -0.49 -6.59
CA ALA A 52 -4.60 0.37 -7.54
C ALA A 52 -4.95 -0.40 -8.84
N GLN A 53 -4.02 -1.19 -9.36
CA GLN A 53 -4.27 -2.02 -10.54
C GLN A 53 -5.35 -3.08 -10.28
N GLU A 54 -5.31 -3.77 -9.14
CA GLU A 54 -6.34 -4.73 -8.77
C GLU A 54 -7.72 -4.07 -8.64
N HIS A 55 -7.78 -2.88 -8.04
CA HIS A 55 -9.01 -2.10 -7.94
C HIS A 55 -9.59 -1.77 -9.32
N ASP A 56 -8.76 -1.30 -10.26
CA ASP A 56 -9.21 -0.95 -11.61
C ASP A 56 -9.75 -2.17 -12.37
N ILE A 57 -9.07 -3.33 -12.22
CA ILE A 57 -9.54 -4.61 -12.78
C ILE A 57 -10.91 -5.00 -12.19
N LEU A 58 -11.06 -4.89 -10.87
CA LEU A 58 -12.33 -5.21 -10.21
C LEU A 58 -13.46 -4.28 -10.66
N GLN A 59 -13.19 -2.98 -10.79
CA GLN A 59 -14.18 -2.03 -11.32
C GLN A 59 -14.58 -2.37 -12.75
N GLN A 60 -13.62 -2.71 -13.61
CA GLN A 60 -13.92 -3.13 -14.97
C GLN A 60 -14.82 -4.38 -15.00
N ILE A 61 -14.51 -5.39 -14.18
CA ILE A 61 -15.32 -6.61 -14.09
C ILE A 61 -16.75 -6.31 -13.62
N ILE A 62 -16.91 -5.40 -12.65
CA ILE A 62 -18.24 -4.99 -12.16
C ILE A 62 -19.05 -4.34 -13.28
N VAL A 63 -18.48 -3.35 -13.98
CA VAL A 63 -19.14 -2.65 -15.09
C VAL A 63 -19.53 -3.62 -16.21
N GLU A 64 -18.61 -4.50 -16.62
CA GLU A 64 -18.89 -5.49 -17.66
C GLU A 64 -20.01 -6.47 -17.29
N ASN A 65 -20.15 -6.79 -16.00
CA ASN A 65 -21.21 -7.67 -15.53
C ASN A 65 -22.58 -6.96 -15.43
N GLU A 66 -22.60 -5.68 -15.04
CA GLU A 66 -23.82 -4.87 -15.05
C GLU A 66 -24.35 -4.69 -16.49
N ASP A 67 -23.48 -4.40 -17.45
CA ASP A 67 -23.83 -4.27 -18.86
C ASP A 67 -24.36 -5.59 -19.47
N LYS A 68 -23.78 -6.74 -19.10
CA LYS A 68 -24.28 -8.05 -19.53
C LYS A 68 -25.65 -8.35 -18.96
N GLN A 69 -25.87 -8.08 -17.67
CA GLN A 69 -27.15 -8.33 -17.01
C GLN A 69 -28.28 -7.45 -17.56
N ALA A 70 -27.99 -6.21 -17.96
CA ALA A 70 -28.95 -5.33 -18.63
C ALA A 70 -29.35 -5.83 -20.03
N ASN A 71 -28.42 -6.44 -20.77
CA ASN A 71 -28.67 -6.95 -22.13
C ASN A 71 -29.35 -8.34 -22.16
N ASP A 72 -29.21 -9.15 -21.08
CA ASP A 72 -29.79 -10.49 -20.98
C ASP A 72 -31.20 -10.52 -20.33
N LEU A 73 -31.77 -9.39 -19.91
CA LEU A 73 -33.16 -9.32 -19.44
C LEU A 73 -34.15 -9.56 -20.61
N PRO A 74 -34.87 -10.71 -20.66
CA PRO A 74 -35.73 -11.07 -21.80
C PRO A 74 -37.03 -10.26 -21.90
N ILE A 75 -37.16 -9.16 -21.14
CA ILE A 75 -38.43 -8.45 -20.90
C ILE A 75 -38.64 -7.26 -21.86
N LEU A 76 -37.68 -6.93 -22.73
CA LEU A 76 -37.81 -5.83 -23.69
C LEU A 76 -38.26 -6.25 -25.11
N LYS A 77 -38.62 -7.52 -25.34
CA LYS A 77 -38.99 -8.01 -26.68
C LYS A 77 -40.49 -8.26 -26.92
N GLN A 78 -41.40 -7.81 -26.06
CA GLN A 78 -42.84 -8.12 -26.20
C GLN A 78 -43.79 -6.96 -25.87
N ILE A 79 -43.59 -5.74 -26.41
CA ILE A 79 -44.59 -4.67 -26.28
C ILE A 79 -44.90 -3.99 -27.63
N ASP A 80 -44.96 -4.78 -28.71
CA ASP A 80 -45.61 -4.34 -29.95
C ASP A 80 -46.45 -5.51 -30.48
N GLU A 81 -47.65 -5.67 -29.92
CA GLU A 81 -48.80 -6.31 -30.59
C GLU A 81 -49.99 -5.32 -30.58
#